data_AF-A0A1F5JI18-F1
#
_entry.id   AF-A0A1F5JI18-F1
#
_cell.length_a   1.000
_cell.length_b   1.000
_cell.length_c   1.000
_cell.angle_alpha   90.00
_cell.angle_beta   90.00
_cell.angle_gamma   90.00
#
_symmetry.space_group_name_H-M   'P 1'
#
loop_
_entity.id
_entity.type
_entity.pdbx_description
1 polymer ?
#
loop_
_entity_poly.entity_id
_entity_poly.type
_entity_poly.pdbx_seq_one_letter_code
_entity_poly.pdbx_strand_id
1 'polypeptide(L)'
;MLNWTIPDFGAGILILIIWEVFWKAIGLWKSAKRGDLIWFIAILLINLFGILPLFYLWRTKQLEGVLKDFQNFFKSRFQKK
;
A
#
# COMPACT_ATOMS: atom_id res chain seq x y z
N MET A 1 20.94 -6.90 36.57
CA MET A 1 20.79 -7.58 35.27
C MET A 1 19.49 -7.07 34.66
N LEU A 2 19.58 -6.11 33.74
CA LEU A 2 18.39 -5.47 33.18
C LEU A 2 17.92 -6.30 31.97
N ASN A 3 16.84 -7.06 32.13
CA ASN A 3 16.25 -7.81 31.02
C ASN A 3 15.47 -6.81 30.15
N TRP A 4 16.11 -6.32 29.08
CA TRP A 4 15.46 -5.55 28.02
C TRP A 4 14.56 -6.48 27.20
N THR A 5 13.42 -6.89 27.77
CA THR A 5 12.37 -7.51 26.97
C THR A 5 11.76 -6.41 26.11
N ILE A 6 12.16 -6.38 24.84
CA ILE A 6 11.42 -5.64 23.81
C ILE A 6 9.98 -6.17 23.89
N PRO A 7 8.99 -5.33 24.22
CA PRO A 7 7.63 -5.84 24.30
C PRO A 7 7.20 -6.25 22.87
N ASP A 8 6.54 -7.39 22.74
CA ASP A 8 6.24 -8.09 21.47
C ASP A 8 5.50 -7.24 20.40
N PHE A 9 5.14 -5.99 20.71
CA PHE A 9 4.64 -4.97 19.80
C PHE A 9 5.59 -4.64 18.64
N GLY A 10 6.88 -4.97 18.74
CA GLY A 10 7.87 -4.70 17.67
C GLY A 10 7.50 -5.34 16.33
N ALA A 11 7.03 -6.59 16.33
CA ALA A 11 6.60 -7.29 15.12
C ALA A 11 5.32 -6.68 14.51
N GLY A 12 4.38 -6.27 15.36
CA GLY A 12 3.13 -5.62 14.93
C GLY A 12 3.39 -4.27 14.24
N ILE A 13 4.31 -3.47 14.76
CA ILE A 13 4.70 -2.19 14.17
C ILE A 13 5.32 -2.37 12.78
N LEU A 14 6.19 -3.38 12.60
CA LEU A 14 6.80 -3.67 11.29
C LEU A 14 5.75 -4.02 10.24
N ILE A 15 4.75 -4.83 10.59
CA ILE A 15 3.65 -5.19 9.70
C ILE A 15 2.84 -3.95 9.31
N LEU A 16 2.56 -3.06 10.26
CA LEU A 16 1.85 -1.80 9.98
C LEU A 16 2.65 -0.88 9.05
N ILE A 17 3.96 -0.79 9.23
CA ILE A 17 4.83 0.00 8.35
C ILE A 17 4.81 -0.57 6.92
N ILE A 18 4.98 -1.89 6.77
CA ILE A 18 4.94 -2.54 5.46
C ILE A 18 3.58 -2.30 4.79
N TRP A 19 2.50 -2.44 5.56
CA TRP A 19 1.14 -2.17 5.10
C TRP A 19 0.97 -0.74 4.61
N GLU A 20 1.40 0.26 5.40
CA GLU A 20 1.30 1.66 5.02
C GLU A 20 2.11 1.98 3.76
N VAL A 21 3.37 1.54 3.71
CA VAL A 21 4.27 1.78 2.57
C VAL A 21 3.73 1.13 1.30
N PHE A 22 3.18 -0.09 1.41
CA PHE A 22 2.58 -0.78 0.28
C PHE A 22 1.44 0.03 -0.36
N TRP A 23 0.49 0.51 0.44
CA TRP A 23 -0.62 1.31 -0.07
C TRP A 23 -0.18 2.69 -0.58
N LYS A 24 0.76 3.34 0.11
CA LYS A 24 1.33 4.62 -0.36
C LYS A 24 2.03 4.47 -1.71
N ALA A 25 2.85 3.44 -1.89
CA ALA A 25 3.55 3.20 -3.15
C ALA A 25 2.59 3.00 -4.32
N ILE A 26 1.53 2.19 -4.15
CA ILE A 26 0.52 1.96 -5.18
C ILE A 26 -0.25 3.24 -5.50
N GLY A 27 -0.67 4.00 -4.47
CA GLY A 27 -1.39 5.25 -4.65
C GLY A 27 -0.57 6.31 -5.37
N LEU A 28 0.71 6.46 -5.03
CA LEU A 28 1.63 7.38 -5.70
C LEU A 28 1.90 6.95 -7.15
N TRP A 29 2.12 5.66 -7.40
CA TRP A 29 2.33 5.16 -8.77
C TRP A 29 1.12 5.41 -9.66
N LYS A 30 -0.09 5.11 -9.17
CA LYS A 30 -1.32 5.32 -9.96
C LYS A 30 -1.65 6.79 -10.16
N SER A 31 -1.47 7.64 -9.15
CA SER A 31 -1.67 9.09 -9.28
C SER A 31 -0.66 9.74 -10.22
N ALA A 32 0.61 9.35 -10.16
CA ALA A 32 1.63 9.79 -11.11
C ALA A 32 1.29 9.37 -12.55
N LYS A 33 0.86 8.11 -12.76
CA LYS A 33 0.49 7.61 -14.10
C LYS A 33 -0.74 8.32 -14.68
N ARG A 34 -1.65 8.78 -13.83
CA ARG A 34 -2.84 9.55 -14.24
C ARG A 34 -2.61 11.05 -14.37
N GLY A 35 -1.49 11.57 -13.86
CA GLY A 35 -1.25 13.02 -13.78
C GLY A 35 -2.06 13.73 -12.67
N ASP A 36 -2.56 12.99 -11.67
CA ASP A 36 -3.35 13.55 -10.57
C ASP A 36 -2.42 14.18 -9.51
N LEU A 37 -1.82 15.33 -9.83
CA LEU A 37 -0.82 16.01 -8.98
C LEU A 37 -1.34 16.32 -7.56
N ILE A 38 -2.60 16.73 -7.44
CA ILE A 38 -3.22 17.03 -6.14
C ILE A 38 -3.24 15.76 -5.26
N TRP A 39 -3.64 14.63 -5.83
CA TRP A 39 -3.69 13.35 -5.11
C TRP A 39 -2.31 12.79 -4.83
N PHE A 40 -1.36 12.99 -5.74
CA PHE A 40 0.04 12.63 -5.51
C PHE A 40 0.61 13.35 -4.28
N ILE A 41 0.45 14.68 -4.23
CA ILE A 41 0.91 15.52 -3.11
C ILE A 41 0.17 15.15 -1.82
N ALA A 42 -1.15 14.94 -1.88
CA ALA A 42 -1.94 14.53 -0.72
C ALA A 42 -1.47 13.19 -0.13
N ILE A 43 -1.24 12.18 -0.96
CA ILE A 43 -0.76 10.84 -0.50
C ILE A 43 0.67 10.94 0.06
N LEU A 44 1.50 11.82 -0.51
CA LEU A 44 2.87 12.03 -0.06
C LEU A 44 2.91 12.68 1.33
N LEU A 45 2.19 13.80 1.51
CA LEU A 45 2.24 14.61 2.73
C LEU A 45 1.39 14.05 3.87
N ILE A 46 0.27 13.40 3.56
CA ILE A 46 -0.67 12.92 4.59
C ILE A 46 -0.35 11.45 4.93
N ASN A 47 -0.07 11.19 6.21
CA ASN A 47 0.06 9.84 6.78
C ASN A 47 -1.29 9.41 7.39
N LEU A 48 -2.05 8.61 6.65
CA LEU A 48 -3.34 8.04 7.06
C LEU A 48 -3.28 6.50 7.12
N PHE A 49 -2.12 5.90 7.43
CA PHE A 49 -1.93 4.45 7.52
C PHE A 49 -2.38 3.67 6.26
N GLY A 50 -2.21 4.28 5.08
CA GLY A 50 -2.62 3.68 3.80
C GLY A 50 -4.11 3.81 3.44
N ILE A 51 -4.97 4.36 4.31
CA ILE A 51 -6.41 4.54 4.00
C ILE A 51 -6.64 5.57 2.88
N LEU A 52 -5.88 6.68 2.88
CA LEU A 52 -6.00 7.74 1.88
C LEU A 52 -5.75 7.24 0.45
N PRO A 53 -4.63 6.55 0.16
CA PRO A 53 -4.42 5.97 -1.16
C PRO A 53 -5.48 4.91 -1.51
N LEU A 54 -5.97 4.12 -0.55
CA LEU A 54 -7.06 3.17 -0.79
C LEU A 54 -8.35 3.87 -1.24
N PHE A 55 -8.73 4.96 -0.57
CA PHE A 55 -9.86 5.80 -0.94
C PHE A 55 -9.68 6.43 -2.33
N TYR A 56 -8.50 6.96 -2.63
CA TYR A 56 -8.19 7.49 -3.96
C TYR A 56 -8.34 6.42 -5.05
N LEU A 57 -7.78 5.23 -4.85
CA LEU A 57 -7.87 4.11 -5.79
C LEU A 57 -9.33 3.65 -5.98
N TRP A 58 -10.13 3.64 -4.92
CA TRP A 58 -11.55 3.33 -5.00
C TRP A 58 -12.33 4.41 -5.76
N ARG A 59 -12.12 5.70 -5.42
CA ARG A 59 -12.76 6.84 -6.08
C ARG A 59 -12.45 6.91 -7.58
N THR A 60 -11.21 6.60 -7.95
CA THR A 60 -10.76 6.59 -9.35
C THR A 60 -11.12 5.29 -10.09
N LYS A 61 -11.77 4.33 -9.41
CA LYS A 61 -12.06 2.96 -9.89
C LYS A 61 -10.82 2.17 -10.31
N GLN A 62 -9.64 2.60 -9.88
CA GLN A 62 -8.38 1.94 -10.19
C GLN A 62 -8.08 0.75 -9.28
N LEU A 63 -8.75 0.67 -8.12
CA LEU A 63 -8.56 -0.42 -7.15
C LEU A 63 -8.76 -1.79 -7.80
N GLU A 64 -9.82 -1.98 -8.59
CA GLU A 64 -10.06 -3.25 -9.29
C GLU A 64 -8.96 -3.60 -10.31
N GLY A 65 -8.42 -2.59 -11.00
CA GLY A 65 -7.31 -2.80 -11.94
C GLY A 65 -6.06 -3.27 -11.21
N VAL A 66 -5.73 -2.63 -10.08
CA VAL A 66 -4.61 -3.06 -9.21
C VAL A 66 -4.81 -4.49 -8.74
N LEU A 67 -6.01 -4.83 -8.24
CA LEU A 67 -6.31 -6.17 -7.74
C LEU A 67 -6.23 -7.22 -8.86
N LYS A 68 -6.75 -6.90 -10.05
CA LYS A 68 -6.64 -7.77 -11.25
C LYS A 68 -5.19 -7.95 -11.69
N ASP A 69 -4.38 -6.89 -11.67
CA ASP A 69 -2.95 -6.96 -12.00
C ASP A 69 -2.22 -7.91 -11.03
N PHE A 70 -2.46 -7.78 -9.72
CA PHE A 70 -1.91 -8.69 -8.72
C PHE A 70 -2.40 -10.12 -8.90
N GLN A 71 -3.70 -10.32 -9.10
CA GLN A 71 -4.29 -11.63 -9.31
C GLN A 71 -3.70 -12.30 -10.56
N ASN A 72 -3.59 -11.57 -11.67
CA ASN A 72 -2.97 -12.06 -12.89
C ASN A 72 -1.49 -12.41 -12.69
N PHE A 73 -0.76 -11.58 -11.94
CA PHE A 73 0.63 -11.85 -11.58
C PHE A 73 0.75 -13.15 -10.78
N PHE A 74 0.00 -13.31 -9.69
CA PHE A 74 0.03 -14.51 -8.88
C PHE A 74 -0.46 -15.75 -9.64
N LYS A 75 -1.54 -15.61 -10.42
CA LYS A 75 -2.04 -16.67 -11.30
C LYS A 75 -0.96 -17.12 -12.28
N SER A 76 -0.27 -16.19 -12.96
CA SER A 76 0.81 -16.52 -13.90
C SER A 76 1.99 -17.24 -13.24
N ARG A 77 2.26 -16.94 -11.97
CA ARG A 77 3.35 -17.56 -11.20
C ARG A 77 3.01 -18.95 -10.68
N PHE A 78 1.76 -19.19 -10.28
CA PHE A 78 1.35 -20.46 -9.65
C PHE A 78 0.61 -21.42 -10.60
N GLN A 79 0.05 -20.95 -11.73
CA GLN A 79 -0.58 -21.81 -12.74
C GLN A 79 0.37 -22.33 -13.83
N LYS A 80 1.68 -22.15 -13.72
CA LYS A 80 2.62 -22.93 -14.55
C LYS A 80 2.67 -24.37 -14.03
N LYS A 81 1.70 -25.19 -14.42
CA LYS A 81 1.77 -26.65 -14.33
C LYS A 81 1.15 -27.25 -15.58
#